data_AF-A0A382YBL2-F1
#
_entry.id   AF-A0A382YBL2-F1
#
_cell.length_a   1.000
_cell.length_b   1.000
_cell.length_c   1.000
_cell.angle_alpha   90.00
_cell.angle_beta   90.00
_cell.angle_gamma   90.00
#
_symmetry.space_group_name_H-M   'P 1'
#
loop_
_entity.id
_entity.type
_entity.pdbx_description
1 polymer ?
#
loop_
_entity_poly.entity_id
_entity_poly.type
_entity_poly.pdbx_seq_one_letter_code
_entity_poly.pdbx_strand_id
1 'polypeptide(L)'
;SEPGYYGDSGGWVIATFDLSNFSGEDVIFRFRFGSDGVVDTYEGWYFDDVQLKDTAGNTIFSDDMESGMENWDNTPQVFNLSLYYDGDYRIIVSPFTFAFFNNSDNREDLVGRGLDWLRAASSADDVGVKLIEIESATEENSTIAFSSIIKNYGSEDQAAFDVKARVINMDGDELWSETTVVGPLTSGEEETLDWEWESGNPGEFTVIVETLKDDENSRNDLKEIDIEVMMVHVPDISTFNPNKQGKSGDKITFDLVIWNGATGT
;
A
#
# COMPACT_ATOMS: atom_id res chain seq x y z
N SER A 1 -23.58 30.98 -20.26
CA SER A 1 -23.71 30.22 -19.02
C SER A 1 -24.94 29.36 -19.16
N GLU A 2 -24.72 28.11 -19.53
CA GLU A 2 -25.78 27.12 -19.63
C GLU A 2 -26.22 26.66 -18.22
N PRO A 3 -27.43 26.11 -18.07
CA PRO A 3 -27.89 25.57 -16.79
C PRO A 3 -27.01 24.39 -16.35
N GLY A 4 -26.66 24.36 -15.05
CA GLY A 4 -26.15 23.16 -14.39
C GLY A 4 -27.30 22.42 -13.71
N TYR A 5 -27.36 21.10 -13.88
CA TYR A 5 -28.37 20.24 -13.24
C TYR A 5 -27.80 19.68 -11.92
N TYR A 6 -28.60 19.69 -10.86
CA TYR A 6 -28.20 19.20 -9.54
C TYR A 6 -29.42 18.69 -8.75
N GLY A 7 -29.16 17.81 -7.78
CA GLY A 7 -30.20 17.26 -6.91
C GLY A 7 -31.18 16.33 -7.64
N ASP A 8 -32.32 16.07 -7.00
CA ASP A 8 -33.40 15.26 -7.57
C ASP A 8 -34.29 16.13 -8.48
N SER A 9 -34.47 15.69 -9.72
CA SER A 9 -35.32 16.34 -10.72
C SER A 9 -36.80 15.98 -10.59
N GLY A 10 -37.15 14.97 -9.77
CA GLY A 10 -38.53 14.48 -9.62
C GLY A 10 -39.05 13.72 -10.84
N GLY A 11 -38.16 13.22 -11.69
CA GLY A 11 -38.45 12.55 -12.96
C GLY A 11 -37.60 13.09 -14.13
N TRP A 12 -37.96 12.70 -15.36
CA TRP A 12 -37.24 13.12 -16.57
C TRP A 12 -37.50 14.59 -16.92
N VAL A 13 -36.43 15.34 -17.15
CA VAL A 13 -36.47 16.75 -17.55
C VAL A 13 -35.71 16.92 -18.86
N ILE A 14 -36.35 17.54 -19.86
CA ILE A 14 -35.72 17.81 -21.16
C ILE A 14 -34.69 18.93 -21.01
N ALA A 15 -33.47 18.65 -21.46
CA ALA A 15 -32.39 19.63 -21.60
C ALA A 15 -32.22 20.02 -23.08
N THR A 16 -32.04 21.32 -23.36
CA THR A 16 -31.80 21.81 -24.73
C THR A 16 -30.75 22.90 -24.70
N PHE A 17 -29.75 22.77 -25.58
CA PHE A 17 -28.63 23.68 -25.69
C PHE A 17 -28.55 24.22 -27.12
N ASP A 18 -28.45 25.54 -27.27
CA ASP A 18 -28.25 26.16 -28.57
C ASP A 18 -26.78 26.04 -28.99
N LEU A 19 -26.54 25.38 -30.12
CA LEU A 19 -25.22 25.14 -30.69
C LEU A 19 -24.94 26.02 -31.90
N SER A 20 -25.79 27.02 -32.18
CA SER A 20 -25.67 27.91 -33.35
C SER A 20 -24.28 28.55 -33.49
N ASN A 21 -23.60 28.83 -32.38
CA ASN A 21 -22.25 29.39 -32.35
C ASN A 21 -21.16 28.46 -32.89
N PHE A 22 -21.42 27.16 -33.00
CA PHE A 22 -20.47 26.16 -33.49
C PHE A 22 -20.83 25.64 -34.89
N SER A 23 -21.72 26.33 -35.60
CA SER A 23 -22.18 25.92 -36.92
C SER A 23 -21.02 25.84 -37.92
N GLY A 24 -20.84 24.67 -38.53
CA GLY A 24 -19.78 24.43 -39.51
C GLY A 24 -18.42 24.04 -38.90
N GLU A 25 -18.34 23.87 -37.58
CA GLU A 25 -17.14 23.38 -36.89
C GLU A 25 -17.27 21.89 -36.54
N ASP A 26 -16.11 21.23 -36.42
CA ASP A 26 -16.02 19.89 -35.82
C ASP A 26 -16.09 20.03 -34.29
N VAL A 27 -17.19 19.58 -33.70
CA VAL A 27 -17.46 19.72 -32.25
C VAL A 27 -17.42 18.40 -31.51
N ILE A 28 -16.96 18.45 -30.27
CA ILE A 28 -16.98 17.31 -29.32
C ILE A 28 -17.81 17.70 -28.11
N PHE A 29 -18.78 16.86 -27.76
CA PHE A 29 -19.61 17.03 -26.57
C PHE A 29 -19.04 16.25 -25.39
N ARG A 30 -19.00 16.87 -24.21
CA ARG A 30 -18.55 16.24 -22.96
C ARG A 30 -19.58 16.39 -21.86
N PHE A 31 -20.02 15.27 -21.34
CA PHE A 31 -20.86 15.19 -20.16
C PHE A 31 -19.99 15.19 -18.90
N ARG A 32 -20.31 16.04 -17.91
CA ARG A 32 -19.53 16.16 -16.67
C ARG A 32 -20.43 15.95 -15.47
N PHE A 33 -20.09 14.97 -14.65
CA PHE A 33 -20.66 14.79 -13.32
C PHE A 33 -19.79 15.50 -12.28
N GLY A 34 -20.42 16.09 -11.27
CA GLY A 34 -19.73 16.65 -10.11
C GLY A 34 -20.46 16.25 -8.83
N SER A 35 -19.71 15.77 -7.84
CA SER A 35 -20.21 15.42 -6.50
C SER A 35 -19.39 16.11 -5.42
N ASP A 36 -19.94 16.15 -4.21
CA ASP A 36 -19.19 16.43 -2.99
C ASP A 36 -18.91 15.13 -2.20
N GLY A 37 -18.09 15.21 -1.15
CA GLY A 37 -17.66 14.04 -0.37
C GLY A 37 -18.54 13.72 0.84
N VAL A 38 -19.75 14.29 0.95
CA VAL A 38 -20.55 14.22 2.18
C VAL A 38 -21.55 13.06 2.16
N VAL A 39 -22.05 12.66 1.00
CA VAL A 39 -22.99 11.52 0.83
C VAL A 39 -22.61 10.73 -0.42
N ASP A 40 -22.34 9.43 -0.27
CA ASP A 40 -21.77 8.55 -1.30
C ASP A 40 -22.76 7.50 -1.86
N THR A 41 -24.05 7.61 -1.52
CA THR A 41 -25.06 6.58 -1.84
C THR A 41 -26.00 6.91 -3.00
N TYR A 42 -25.76 8.01 -3.73
CA TYR A 42 -26.59 8.38 -4.89
C TYR A 42 -25.98 7.88 -6.20
N GLU A 43 -26.83 7.34 -7.08
CA GLU A 43 -26.44 6.72 -8.36
C GLU A 43 -26.02 7.73 -9.45
N GLY A 44 -26.10 9.03 -9.15
CA GLY A 44 -25.70 10.12 -10.06
C GLY A 44 -26.87 10.65 -10.90
N TRP A 45 -26.57 11.02 -12.14
CA TRP A 45 -27.56 11.54 -13.09
C TRP A 45 -27.66 10.63 -14.31
N TYR A 46 -28.89 10.50 -14.79
CA TYR A 46 -29.23 9.75 -15.98
C TYR A 46 -29.63 10.72 -17.09
N PHE A 47 -29.37 10.32 -18.32
CA PHE A 47 -29.88 10.99 -19.50
C PHE A 47 -30.37 9.93 -20.47
N ASP A 48 -31.33 10.33 -21.27
CA ASP A 48 -32.02 9.49 -22.22
C ASP A 48 -32.45 10.33 -23.42
N ASP A 49 -32.83 9.70 -24.52
CA ASP A 49 -33.35 10.34 -25.74
C ASP A 49 -32.43 11.48 -26.27
N VAL A 50 -31.17 11.16 -26.53
CA VAL A 50 -30.18 12.14 -27.02
C VAL A 50 -30.47 12.51 -28.47
N GLN A 51 -30.64 13.80 -28.76
CA GLN A 51 -30.90 14.29 -30.12
C GLN A 51 -30.01 15.49 -30.49
N LEU A 52 -29.51 15.49 -31.73
CA LEU A 52 -28.91 16.65 -32.39
C LEU A 52 -29.79 17.05 -33.56
N LYS A 53 -30.13 18.34 -33.67
CA LYS A 53 -30.94 18.89 -34.75
C LYS A 53 -30.20 19.99 -35.49
N ASP A 54 -30.43 20.08 -36.80
CA ASP A 54 -29.93 21.18 -37.62
C ASP A 54 -30.75 22.47 -37.39
N THR A 55 -30.30 23.57 -37.98
CA THR A 55 -30.99 24.87 -37.88
C THR A 55 -32.39 24.87 -38.54
N ALA A 56 -32.69 23.89 -39.40
CA ALA A 56 -34.01 23.71 -40.01
C ALA A 56 -34.93 22.80 -39.18
N GLY A 57 -34.44 22.25 -38.06
CA GLY A 57 -35.18 21.37 -37.15
C GLY A 57 -35.14 19.89 -37.53
N ASN A 58 -34.33 19.50 -38.52
CA ASN A 58 -34.17 18.09 -38.89
C ASN A 58 -33.23 17.39 -37.90
N THR A 59 -33.57 16.17 -37.50
CA THR A 59 -32.71 15.33 -36.66
C THR A 59 -31.49 14.86 -37.45
N ILE A 60 -30.30 15.26 -37.00
CA ILE A 60 -29.00 14.84 -37.54
C ILE A 60 -28.52 13.56 -36.83
N PHE A 61 -28.77 13.46 -35.54
CA PHE A 61 -28.42 12.33 -34.69
C PHE A 61 -29.52 12.08 -33.68
N SER A 62 -29.83 10.82 -33.42
CA SER A 62 -30.70 10.43 -32.32
C SER A 62 -30.29 9.08 -31.76
N ASP A 63 -30.32 8.95 -30.44
CA ASP A 63 -30.15 7.68 -29.73
C ASP A 63 -31.12 7.63 -28.55
N ASP A 64 -31.85 6.53 -28.42
CA ASP A 64 -32.79 6.27 -27.32
C ASP A 64 -32.12 5.51 -26.16
N MET A 65 -30.81 5.25 -26.23
CA MET A 65 -29.99 4.64 -25.19
C MET A 65 -30.42 3.22 -24.77
N GLU A 66 -31.39 2.61 -25.49
CA GLU A 66 -31.93 1.28 -25.21
C GLU A 66 -31.33 0.19 -26.10
N SER A 67 -30.54 0.55 -27.13
CA SER A 67 -29.95 -0.42 -28.04
C SER A 67 -28.59 -0.03 -28.64
N GLY A 68 -27.58 -0.87 -28.38
CA GLY A 68 -26.27 -0.81 -29.01
C GLY A 68 -25.45 0.46 -28.69
N MET A 69 -24.25 0.55 -29.26
CA MET A 69 -23.40 1.75 -29.19
C MET A 69 -22.93 2.17 -30.59
N GLU A 70 -23.64 1.72 -31.63
CA GLU A 70 -23.22 1.87 -33.04
C GLU A 70 -23.11 3.33 -33.49
N ASN A 71 -23.87 4.22 -32.86
CA ASN A 71 -23.89 5.65 -33.14
C ASN A 71 -22.86 6.43 -32.30
N TRP A 72 -22.20 5.79 -31.35
CA TRP A 72 -21.22 6.41 -30.47
C TRP A 72 -19.81 6.00 -30.88
N ASP A 73 -18.90 6.96 -30.84
CA ASP A 73 -17.48 6.68 -30.96
C ASP A 73 -17.02 5.90 -29.72
N ASN A 74 -17.11 4.57 -29.81
CA ASN A 74 -16.53 3.64 -28.86
C ASN A 74 -15.07 3.33 -29.20
N THR A 75 -14.51 3.94 -30.27
CA THR A 75 -13.10 3.80 -30.60
C THR A 75 -12.34 4.32 -29.39
N PRO A 76 -11.47 3.52 -28.76
CA PRO A 76 -10.80 3.91 -27.54
C PRO A 76 -10.09 5.25 -27.75
N GLN A 77 -10.58 6.31 -27.08
CA GLN A 77 -9.83 7.55 -26.96
C GLN A 77 -8.58 7.18 -26.17
N VAL A 78 -7.44 7.09 -26.85
CA VAL A 78 -6.16 6.75 -26.22
C VAL A 78 -5.72 7.94 -25.36
N PHE A 79 -6.23 7.97 -24.14
CA PHE A 79 -5.43 8.26 -22.98
C PHE A 79 -5.34 6.94 -22.22
N ASN A 80 -4.14 6.36 -22.15
CA ASN A 80 -3.90 4.97 -21.75
C ASN A 80 -4.72 4.54 -20.52
N LEU A 81 -5.78 3.76 -20.76
CA LEU A 81 -5.87 2.36 -20.31
C LEU A 81 -7.13 1.63 -20.90
N SER A 82 -6.98 0.46 -21.54
CA SER A 82 -8.09 -0.45 -21.96
C SER A 82 -7.75 -1.97 -21.82
N LEU A 83 -8.60 -2.77 -21.13
CA LEU A 83 -8.51 -4.22 -20.79
C LEU A 83 -8.99 -5.09 -21.97
N TYR A 84 -8.22 -6.11 -22.39
CA TYR A 84 -8.61 -7.08 -23.44
C TYR A 84 -8.15 -8.51 -23.09
N TYR A 85 -8.96 -9.53 -23.43
CA TYR A 85 -8.72 -10.95 -23.10
C TYR A 85 -8.61 -11.84 -24.35
N ASP A 86 -7.49 -12.58 -24.47
CA ASP A 86 -7.35 -13.81 -25.28
C ASP A 86 -6.18 -14.67 -24.71
N GLY A 87 -6.43 -15.40 -23.61
CA GLY A 87 -5.61 -16.54 -23.18
C GLY A 87 -4.58 -16.35 -22.06
N ASP A 88 -3.83 -15.24 -22.03
CA ASP A 88 -2.78 -14.97 -21.03
C ASP A 88 -2.99 -13.58 -20.37
N TYR A 89 -2.80 -13.48 -19.04
CA TYR A 89 -3.25 -12.33 -18.24
C TYR A 89 -2.57 -10.99 -18.60
N ARG A 90 -3.38 -9.93 -18.75
CA ARG A 90 -2.92 -8.52 -18.74
C ARG A 90 -3.94 -7.59 -18.08
N ILE A 91 -3.42 -6.65 -17.30
CA ILE A 91 -4.11 -5.72 -16.40
C ILE A 91 -4.27 -4.35 -17.04
N ILE A 92 -5.43 -3.72 -16.83
CA ILE A 92 -5.71 -2.34 -17.18
C ILE A 92 -6.59 -1.71 -16.07
N VAL A 93 -6.21 -0.50 -15.66
CA VAL A 93 -6.82 0.39 -14.66
C VAL A 93 -7.48 1.63 -15.33
N SER A 94 -8.76 1.92 -15.15
CA SER A 94 -9.43 3.09 -15.79
C SER A 94 -9.04 4.43 -15.11
N PRO A 95 -9.21 5.62 -15.74
CA PRO A 95 -8.65 6.86 -15.21
C PRO A 95 -9.47 7.36 -14.00
N PHE A 96 -8.98 7.09 -12.80
CA PHE A 96 -9.32 7.91 -11.64
C PHE A 96 -8.47 9.19 -11.69
N THR A 97 -9.09 10.34 -11.49
CA THR A 97 -8.34 11.56 -11.21
C THR A 97 -7.85 11.48 -9.77
N PHE A 98 -6.54 11.57 -9.55
CA PHE A 98 -5.98 11.83 -8.22
C PHE A 98 -6.40 13.23 -7.79
N ALA A 99 -7.55 13.38 -7.15
CA ALA A 99 -8.02 14.69 -6.70
C ALA A 99 -7.11 15.31 -5.60
N PHE A 100 -6.12 14.58 -5.05
CA PHE A 100 -5.33 15.04 -3.90
C PHE A 100 -3.84 14.61 -3.87
N PHE A 101 -3.26 14.12 -4.97
CA PHE A 101 -1.84 13.71 -4.98
C PHE A 101 -1.01 14.61 -5.88
N ASN A 102 -0.18 15.48 -5.30
CA ASN A 102 0.59 16.51 -6.02
C ASN A 102 2.02 16.08 -6.42
N ASN A 103 2.54 14.98 -5.85
CA ASN A 103 3.86 14.44 -6.18
C ASN A 103 3.74 13.23 -7.14
N SER A 104 4.63 13.14 -8.14
CA SER A 104 4.82 11.98 -9.01
C SER A 104 5.11 10.69 -8.26
N ASP A 105 5.89 10.73 -7.17
CA ASP A 105 6.31 9.52 -6.46
C ASP A 105 5.11 8.78 -5.84
N ASN A 106 4.14 9.53 -5.30
CA ASN A 106 2.91 8.96 -4.73
C ASN A 106 1.96 8.41 -5.81
N ARG A 107 2.08 8.88 -7.06
CA ARG A 107 1.29 8.36 -8.19
C ARG A 107 1.89 7.07 -8.72
N GLU A 108 3.22 7.02 -8.85
CA GLU A 108 3.96 5.81 -9.20
C GLU A 108 3.75 4.70 -8.16
N ASP A 109 3.77 5.03 -6.86
CA ASP A 109 3.46 4.06 -5.79
C ASP A 109 2.03 3.49 -5.89
N LEU A 110 1.01 4.35 -6.07
CA LEU A 110 -0.37 3.88 -6.17
C LEU A 110 -0.62 3.03 -7.43
N VAL A 111 -0.08 3.46 -8.58
CA VAL A 111 -0.18 2.69 -9.84
C VAL A 111 0.61 1.39 -9.72
N GLY A 112 1.77 1.40 -9.08
CA GLY A 112 2.56 0.22 -8.75
C GLY A 112 1.73 -0.79 -7.94
N ARG A 113 1.18 -0.37 -6.81
CA ARG A 113 0.36 -1.22 -5.93
C ARG A 113 -0.92 -1.72 -6.59
N GLY A 114 -1.57 -0.91 -7.43
CA GLY A 114 -2.77 -1.31 -8.18
C GLY A 114 -2.48 -2.32 -9.30
N LEU A 115 -1.37 -2.15 -10.01
CA LEU A 115 -0.88 -3.12 -10.99
C LEU A 115 -0.41 -4.41 -10.32
N ASP A 116 0.22 -4.33 -9.15
CA ASP A 116 0.62 -5.51 -8.38
C ASP A 116 -0.59 -6.25 -7.85
N TRP A 117 -1.61 -5.54 -7.36
CA TRP A 117 -2.86 -6.17 -6.93
C TRP A 117 -3.55 -6.93 -8.06
N LEU A 118 -3.60 -6.36 -9.27
CA LEU A 118 -4.21 -7.05 -10.41
C LEU A 118 -3.29 -8.15 -10.99
N ARG A 119 -1.96 -8.12 -10.73
CA ARG A 119 -1.01 -9.20 -11.08
C ARG A 119 -1.14 -10.35 -10.11
N ALA A 120 -1.02 -10.08 -8.82
CA ALA A 120 -1.17 -11.04 -7.72
C ALA A 120 -2.54 -11.74 -7.76
N ALA A 121 -3.62 -11.05 -8.18
CA ALA A 121 -4.93 -11.67 -8.38
C ALA A 121 -5.01 -12.64 -9.58
N SER A 122 -4.00 -12.66 -10.45
CA SER A 122 -3.89 -13.54 -11.63
C SER A 122 -2.67 -14.45 -11.64
N SER A 123 -1.74 -14.27 -10.70
CA SER A 123 -0.54 -15.09 -10.56
C SER A 123 -0.96 -16.53 -10.23
N ALA A 124 -0.39 -17.49 -10.93
CA ALA A 124 -0.56 -18.92 -10.63
C ALA A 124 0.36 -19.30 -9.47
N ASP A 125 1.59 -18.80 -9.54
CA ASP A 125 2.68 -19.02 -8.63
C ASP A 125 3.11 -17.70 -7.97
N ASP A 126 2.59 -17.45 -6.76
CA ASP A 126 2.91 -16.25 -5.96
C ASP A 126 2.84 -16.57 -4.46
N VAL A 127 3.97 -16.48 -3.77
CA VAL A 127 4.15 -16.68 -2.33
C VAL A 127 4.93 -15.54 -1.73
N GLY A 128 4.43 -14.95 -0.65
CA GLY A 128 5.06 -13.77 -0.07
C GLY A 128 4.91 -13.65 1.43
N VAL A 129 5.64 -12.69 1.99
CA VAL A 129 5.61 -12.34 3.41
C VAL A 129 4.51 -11.31 3.65
N LYS A 130 3.41 -11.75 4.27
CA LYS A 130 2.27 -10.89 4.61
C LYS A 130 2.56 -9.97 5.78
N LEU A 131 3.20 -10.48 6.84
CA LEU A 131 3.41 -9.77 8.10
C LEU A 131 4.70 -10.23 8.77
N ILE A 132 5.35 -9.30 9.47
CA ILE A 132 6.35 -9.57 10.50
C ILE A 132 5.84 -8.89 11.77
N GLU A 133 5.86 -9.58 12.89
CA GLU A 133 5.43 -9.06 14.18
C GLU A 133 6.48 -9.39 15.24
N ILE A 134 6.90 -8.38 16.01
CA ILE A 134 7.81 -8.57 17.15
C ILE A 134 6.99 -9.00 18.36
N GLU A 135 7.31 -10.15 18.95
CA GLU A 135 6.52 -10.77 20.01
C GLU A 135 7.12 -10.61 21.41
N SER A 136 8.39 -10.18 21.50
CA SER A 136 9.07 -9.92 22.77
C SER A 136 9.53 -8.46 22.91
N ALA A 137 10.08 -8.13 24.08
CA ALA A 137 10.75 -6.85 24.28
C ALA A 137 12.09 -6.80 23.51
N THR A 138 12.43 -5.64 22.97
CA THR A 138 13.67 -5.41 22.23
C THR A 138 14.76 -4.88 23.16
N GLU A 139 15.38 -5.79 23.91
CA GLU A 139 16.38 -5.45 24.95
C GLU A 139 17.78 -5.99 24.60
N GLU A 140 18.83 -5.30 25.03
CA GLU A 140 20.22 -5.76 24.85
C GLU A 140 20.45 -7.13 25.54
N ASN A 141 21.25 -8.00 24.91
CA ASN A 141 21.56 -9.39 25.33
C ASN A 141 20.33 -10.21 25.71
N SER A 142 19.27 -10.07 24.94
CA SER A 142 18.06 -10.85 25.09
C SER A 142 17.76 -11.62 23.81
N THR A 143 16.98 -12.69 23.96
CA THR A 143 16.35 -13.35 22.84
C THR A 143 15.15 -12.52 22.40
N ILE A 144 15.23 -11.98 21.18
CA ILE A 144 14.12 -11.31 20.50
C ILE A 144 13.34 -12.37 19.74
N ALA A 145 12.09 -12.58 20.13
CA ALA A 145 11.15 -13.44 19.44
C ALA A 145 10.31 -12.60 18.48
N PHE A 146 10.17 -13.08 17.25
CA PHE A 146 9.30 -12.48 16.25
C PHE A 146 8.65 -13.56 15.40
N SER A 147 7.48 -13.28 14.86
CA SER A 147 6.77 -14.17 13.96
C SER A 147 6.62 -13.54 12.58
N SER A 148 6.45 -14.40 11.57
CA SER A 148 6.13 -13.97 10.21
C SER A 148 4.98 -14.79 9.65
N ILE A 149 4.06 -14.13 8.95
CA ILE A 149 2.98 -14.80 8.22
C ILE A 149 3.37 -14.89 6.76
N ILE A 150 3.53 -16.13 6.28
CA ILE A 150 3.76 -16.45 4.87
C ILE A 150 2.43 -16.80 4.24
N LYS A 151 2.21 -16.32 3.02
CA LYS A 151 0.95 -16.51 2.32
C LYS A 151 1.17 -16.97 0.89
N ASN A 152 0.35 -17.92 0.45
CA ASN A 152 0.13 -18.17 -0.97
C ASN A 152 -0.88 -17.15 -1.53
N TYR A 153 -0.39 -16.20 -2.32
CA TYR A 153 -1.21 -15.22 -3.03
C TYR A 153 -1.66 -15.74 -4.40
N GLY A 154 -0.96 -16.74 -4.93
CA GLY A 154 -1.22 -17.37 -6.21
C GLY A 154 -2.50 -18.20 -6.24
N SER A 155 -2.96 -18.49 -7.45
CA SER A 155 -4.17 -19.27 -7.73
C SER A 155 -3.92 -20.79 -7.74
N GLU A 156 -2.66 -21.25 -7.80
CA GLU A 156 -2.29 -22.65 -7.70
C GLU A 156 -1.79 -23.04 -6.30
N ASP A 157 -1.89 -24.33 -5.99
CA ASP A 157 -1.33 -24.91 -4.77
C ASP A 157 0.20 -24.92 -4.84
N GLN A 158 0.82 -24.55 -3.74
CA GLN A 158 2.26 -24.38 -3.64
C GLN A 158 2.89 -25.55 -2.90
N ALA A 159 3.88 -26.18 -3.53
CA ALA A 159 4.75 -27.14 -2.84
C ALA A 159 5.55 -26.42 -1.74
N ALA A 160 6.12 -27.18 -0.81
CA ALA A 160 6.92 -26.58 0.25
C ALA A 160 8.16 -25.85 -0.31
N PHE A 161 8.48 -24.68 0.23
CA PHE A 161 9.58 -23.81 -0.22
C PHE A 161 10.33 -23.19 0.97
N ASP A 162 11.54 -22.68 0.70
CA ASP A 162 12.39 -22.09 1.73
C ASP A 162 12.03 -20.61 1.99
N VAL A 163 12.07 -20.22 3.26
CA VAL A 163 11.92 -18.85 3.75
C VAL A 163 13.12 -18.52 4.62
N LYS A 164 13.72 -17.35 4.41
CA LYS A 164 14.89 -16.88 5.16
C LYS A 164 14.52 -15.67 6.01
N ALA A 165 14.81 -15.73 7.30
CA ALA A 165 14.83 -14.57 8.18
C ALA A 165 16.27 -14.07 8.38
N ARG A 166 16.44 -12.76 8.50
CA ARG A 166 17.73 -12.09 8.68
C ARG A 166 17.61 -10.88 9.58
N VAL A 167 18.70 -10.55 10.25
CA VAL A 167 18.85 -9.29 10.96
C VAL A 167 20.10 -8.59 10.47
N ILE A 168 19.95 -7.33 10.04
CA ILE A 168 21.04 -6.47 9.60
C ILE A 168 21.18 -5.26 10.52
N ASN A 169 22.39 -4.71 10.61
CA ASN A 169 22.63 -3.42 11.27
C ASN A 169 22.44 -2.24 10.28
N MET A 170 22.55 -1.01 10.78
CA MET A 170 22.46 0.22 9.97
C MET A 170 23.57 0.37 8.93
N ASP A 171 24.70 -0.34 9.09
CA ASP A 171 25.78 -0.38 8.11
C ASP A 171 25.48 -1.35 6.94
N GLY A 172 24.40 -2.14 7.05
CA GLY A 172 23.97 -3.15 6.09
C GLY A 172 24.62 -4.53 6.28
N ASP A 173 25.33 -4.75 7.38
CA ASP A 173 25.96 -6.03 7.70
C ASP A 173 24.93 -7.03 8.24
N GLU A 174 24.88 -8.23 7.66
CA GLU A 174 24.09 -9.36 8.15
C GLU A 174 24.71 -9.92 9.44
N LEU A 175 23.99 -9.75 10.56
CA LEU A 175 24.41 -10.21 11.89
C LEU A 175 23.89 -11.60 12.22
N TRP A 176 22.70 -11.91 11.71
CA TRP A 176 22.03 -13.18 11.94
C TRP A 176 21.18 -13.56 10.73
N SER A 177 21.06 -14.87 10.52
CA SER A 177 20.12 -15.42 9.56
C SER A 177 19.72 -16.84 9.90
N GLU A 178 18.49 -17.21 9.57
CA GLU A 178 17.98 -18.57 9.64
C GLU A 178 17.12 -18.86 8.40
N THR A 179 17.08 -20.13 7.97
CA THR A 179 16.27 -20.58 6.84
C THR A 179 15.45 -21.79 7.24
N THR A 180 14.16 -21.74 6.96
CA THR A 180 13.17 -22.76 7.31
C THR A 180 12.28 -23.06 6.10
N VAL A 181 11.78 -24.29 6.02
CA VAL A 181 10.82 -24.71 4.98
C VAL A 181 9.40 -24.41 5.46
N VAL A 182 8.56 -23.84 4.59
CA VAL A 182 7.13 -23.59 4.81
C VAL A 182 6.29 -24.37 3.80
N GLY A 183 5.06 -24.73 4.17
CA GLY A 183 4.10 -25.39 3.29
C GLY A 183 4.18 -26.93 3.25
N PRO A 184 3.44 -27.56 2.32
CA PRO A 184 2.74 -26.96 1.18
C PRO A 184 1.56 -26.05 1.58
N LEU A 185 1.25 -25.06 0.74
CA LEU A 185 0.19 -24.08 0.97
C LEU A 185 -0.81 -24.09 -0.19
N THR A 186 -2.09 -24.31 0.09
CA THR A 186 -3.16 -24.17 -0.90
C THR A 186 -3.38 -22.70 -1.28
N SER A 187 -4.04 -22.43 -2.42
CA SER A 187 -4.30 -21.04 -2.85
C SER A 187 -5.02 -20.22 -1.75
N GLY A 188 -4.42 -19.08 -1.39
CA GLY A 188 -4.94 -18.19 -0.35
C GLY A 188 -4.58 -18.58 1.09
N GLU A 189 -3.95 -19.74 1.32
CA GLU A 189 -3.55 -20.24 2.64
C GLU A 189 -2.38 -19.44 3.22
N GLU A 190 -2.30 -19.43 4.54
CA GLU A 190 -1.29 -18.71 5.32
C GLU A 190 -0.70 -19.64 6.38
N GLU A 191 0.61 -19.53 6.60
CA GLU A 191 1.33 -20.24 7.67
C GLU A 191 2.19 -19.25 8.45
N THR A 192 2.19 -19.40 9.77
CA THR A 192 3.02 -18.59 10.68
C THR A 192 4.31 -19.32 10.97
N LEU A 193 5.43 -18.62 10.85
CA LEU A 193 6.76 -19.07 11.26
C LEU A 193 7.22 -18.26 12.46
N ASP A 194 7.78 -18.94 13.45
CA ASP A 194 8.35 -18.33 14.65
C ASP A 194 9.87 -18.28 14.55
N TRP A 195 10.47 -17.18 14.99
CA TRP A 195 11.90 -16.91 14.89
C TRP A 195 12.45 -16.38 16.22
N GLU A 196 13.71 -16.71 16.49
CA GLU A 196 14.44 -16.25 17.67
C GLU A 196 15.81 -15.71 17.29
N TRP A 197 16.11 -14.47 17.68
CA TRP A 197 17.40 -13.81 17.45
C TRP A 197 18.01 -13.30 18.76
N GLU A 198 19.29 -13.57 18.99
CA GLU A 198 20.04 -13.02 20.13
C GLU A 198 20.58 -11.62 19.80
N SER A 199 19.99 -10.58 20.41
CA SER A 199 20.18 -9.17 20.02
C SER A 199 21.61 -8.63 20.23
N GLY A 200 22.29 -9.10 21.26
CA GLY A 200 23.60 -8.59 21.67
C GLY A 200 23.53 -7.12 22.09
N ASN A 201 24.35 -6.27 21.46
CA ASN A 201 24.50 -4.88 21.87
C ASN A 201 23.28 -4.01 21.50
N PRO A 202 23.02 -2.92 22.25
CA PRO A 202 21.96 -1.98 21.90
C PRO A 202 22.28 -1.25 20.59
N GLY A 203 21.24 -0.87 19.84
CA GLY A 203 21.35 -0.25 18.53
C GLY A 203 20.06 -0.34 17.71
N GLU A 204 20.11 0.23 16.50
CA GLU A 204 19.04 0.10 15.51
C GLU A 204 19.37 -1.05 14.55
N PHE A 205 18.37 -1.88 14.28
CA PHE A 205 18.48 -3.07 13.44
C PHE A 205 17.25 -3.20 12.54
N THR A 206 17.43 -3.86 11.40
CA THR A 206 16.33 -4.19 10.49
C THR A 206 16.16 -5.71 10.46
N VAL A 207 14.98 -6.18 10.83
CA VAL A 207 14.57 -7.58 10.70
C VAL A 207 13.95 -7.75 9.31
N ILE A 208 14.42 -8.73 8.55
CA ILE A 208 14.00 -9.02 7.19
C ILE A 208 13.53 -10.46 7.12
N VAL A 209 12.37 -10.71 6.54
CA VAL A 209 11.91 -12.05 6.16
C VAL A 209 11.66 -12.07 4.67
N GLU A 210 12.13 -13.13 4.01
CA GLU A 210 12.13 -13.27 2.55
C GLU A 210 11.74 -14.70 2.14
N THR A 211 10.79 -14.85 1.22
CA THR A 211 10.56 -16.13 0.52
C THR A 211 11.68 -16.34 -0.51
N LEU A 212 12.27 -17.53 -0.57
CA LEU A 212 13.39 -17.83 -1.49
C LEU A 212 12.94 -18.50 -2.79
N LYS A 213 11.64 -18.41 -3.09
CA LYS A 213 11.05 -19.04 -4.25
C LYS A 213 10.98 -18.01 -5.38
N ASP A 214 11.56 -18.33 -6.54
CA ASP A 214 11.35 -17.53 -7.74
C ASP A 214 9.89 -17.69 -8.18
N ASP A 215 9.13 -16.61 -8.11
CA ASP A 215 7.72 -16.58 -8.46
C ASP A 215 7.37 -15.37 -9.35
N GLU A 216 6.08 -15.17 -9.62
CA GLU A 216 5.63 -14.14 -10.56
C GLU A 216 5.63 -12.71 -9.99
N ASN A 217 5.71 -12.56 -8.67
CA ASN A 217 5.55 -11.29 -7.97
C ASN A 217 6.58 -11.08 -6.85
N SER A 218 7.84 -10.93 -7.24
CA SER A 218 8.95 -10.62 -6.31
C SER A 218 8.82 -9.41 -5.35
N ARG A 219 7.76 -8.60 -5.46
CA ARG A 219 7.53 -7.43 -4.59
C ARG A 219 6.98 -7.80 -3.22
N ASN A 220 6.34 -8.95 -3.07
CA ASN A 220 5.82 -9.41 -1.79
C ASN A 220 6.72 -10.48 -1.14
N ASP A 221 7.80 -10.91 -1.81
CA ASP A 221 8.76 -11.89 -1.28
C ASP A 221 9.43 -11.42 -0.02
N LEU A 222 9.79 -10.13 0.04
CA LEU A 222 10.57 -9.55 1.12
C LEU A 222 9.74 -8.54 1.91
N LYS A 223 9.79 -8.67 3.23
CA LYS A 223 9.30 -7.65 4.15
C LYS A 223 10.34 -7.35 5.21
N GLU A 224 10.34 -6.10 5.66
CA GLU A 224 11.28 -5.63 6.68
C GLU A 224 10.58 -4.79 7.75
N ILE A 225 11.16 -4.78 8.94
CA ILE A 225 10.75 -3.94 10.06
C ILE A 225 12.00 -3.46 10.82
N ASP A 226 12.05 -2.17 11.08
CA ASP A 226 13.10 -1.56 11.90
C ASP A 226 12.74 -1.68 13.37
N ILE A 227 13.73 -2.07 14.18
CA ILE A 227 13.62 -2.20 15.63
C ILE A 227 14.77 -1.48 16.31
N GLU A 228 14.50 -0.91 17.49
CA GLU A 228 15.52 -0.36 18.38
C GLU A 228 15.71 -1.35 19.55
N VAL A 229 16.92 -1.88 19.68
CA VAL A 229 17.33 -2.69 20.83
C VAL A 229 17.80 -1.72 21.91
N MET A 230 17.01 -1.66 22.98
CA MET A 230 17.21 -0.71 24.06
C MET A 230 18.31 -1.17 25.00
N MET A 231 19.10 -0.20 25.46
CA MET A 231 19.99 -0.39 26.59
C MET A 231 19.18 -0.41 27.89
N VAL A 232 19.21 -1.54 28.62
CA VAL A 232 18.39 -1.76 29.82
C VAL A 232 19.20 -1.60 31.10
N HIS A 233 20.53 -1.59 31.00
CA HIS A 233 21.39 -1.41 32.16
C HIS A 233 21.35 0.02 32.72
N VAL A 234 20.57 0.22 33.77
CA VAL A 234 20.65 1.41 34.62
C VAL A 234 22.01 1.41 35.33
N PRO A 235 22.84 2.47 35.20
CA PRO A 235 24.12 2.52 35.87
C PRO A 235 23.93 2.51 37.39
N ASP A 236 24.66 1.62 38.08
CA ASP A 236 24.66 1.57 39.54
C ASP A 236 25.60 2.65 40.10
N ILE A 237 25.11 3.42 41.07
CA ILE A 237 25.87 4.47 41.73
C ILE A 237 26.05 4.06 43.19
N SER A 238 27.28 3.69 43.55
CA SER A 238 27.63 3.37 44.92
C SER A 238 28.58 4.41 45.52
N THR A 239 28.50 4.56 46.85
CA THR A 239 29.42 5.40 47.61
C THR A 239 30.16 4.52 48.62
N PHE A 240 31.48 4.56 48.62
CA PHE A 240 32.30 3.73 49.53
C PHE A 240 32.59 4.36 50.89
N ASN A 241 32.18 5.62 51.11
CA ASN A 241 32.70 6.36 52.26
C ASN A 241 31.91 6.12 53.57
N PRO A 242 32.54 5.61 54.65
CA PRO A 242 31.92 5.54 55.98
C PRO A 242 31.71 6.91 56.65
N ASN A 243 32.39 7.96 56.20
CA ASN A 243 32.36 9.29 56.83
C ASN A 243 31.26 10.21 56.25
N LYS A 244 29.99 9.83 56.41
CA LYS A 244 28.82 10.57 55.89
C LYS A 244 28.38 11.77 56.75
N GLN A 245 29.14 12.13 57.79
CA GLN A 245 28.77 13.21 58.71
C GLN A 245 29.93 14.19 58.88
N GLY A 246 29.65 15.48 58.70
CA GLY A 246 30.58 16.59 58.95
C GLY A 246 29.83 17.76 59.57
N LYS A 247 30.56 18.61 60.31
CA LYS A 247 30.02 19.85 60.89
C LYS A 247 30.02 20.97 59.83
N SER A 248 29.31 22.05 60.13
CA SER A 248 29.32 23.25 59.28
C SER A 248 30.75 23.77 59.10
N GLY A 249 31.20 23.84 57.84
CA GLY A 249 32.57 24.23 57.47
C GLY A 249 33.53 23.08 57.17
N ASP A 250 33.15 21.82 57.43
CA ASP A 250 34.00 20.67 57.14
C ASP A 250 34.00 20.34 55.64
N LYS A 251 35.19 20.01 55.11
CA LYS A 251 35.33 19.47 53.76
C LYS A 251 35.00 17.97 53.78
N ILE A 252 33.80 17.61 53.33
CA ILE A 252 33.41 16.22 53.13
C ILE A 252 33.82 15.79 51.72
N THR A 253 34.47 14.63 51.60
CA THR A 253 34.87 14.03 50.32
C THR A 253 34.07 12.75 50.13
N PHE A 254 33.46 12.55 48.96
CA PHE A 254 32.78 11.30 48.63
C PHE A 254 33.53 10.63 47.48
N ASP A 255 33.81 9.34 47.65
CA ASP A 255 34.22 8.49 46.55
C ASP A 255 32.97 7.88 45.94
N LEU A 256 32.70 8.26 44.69
CA LEU A 256 31.56 7.81 43.92
C LEU A 256 32.07 6.79 42.89
N VAL A 257 31.45 5.62 42.83
CA VAL A 257 31.68 4.64 41.77
C VAL A 257 30.42 4.57 40.94
N ILE A 258 30.52 4.92 39.66
CA ILE A 258 29.49 4.68 38.67
C ILE A 258 29.88 3.40 37.96
N TRP A 259 29.10 2.34 38.14
CA TRP A 259 29.25 1.12 37.38
C TRP A 259 28.26 1.16 36.22
N ASN A 260 28.79 1.30 35.01
CA ASN A 260 27.97 1.10 33.83
C ASN A 260 27.94 -0.40 33.53
N GLY A 261 26.75 -0.99 33.68
CA GLY A 261 26.51 -2.39 33.31
C GLY A 261 26.24 -2.57 31.81
N ALA A 262 26.19 -1.49 31.01
CA ALA A 262 26.01 -1.56 29.57
C ALA A 262 26.96 -2.57 28.95
N THR A 263 26.46 -3.33 28.01
CA THR A 263 27.26 -4.32 27.28
C THR A 263 27.81 -3.80 25.96
N GLY A 264 27.38 -2.61 25.51
CA GLY A 264 27.94 -1.93 24.35
C GLY A 264 29.39 -1.46 24.57
N THR A 265 30.23 -1.68 23.55
CA THR A 265 31.61 -1.15 23.47
C THR A 265 31.66 0.34 23.23
#